data_AF-A0A517QE39-F1
#
_entry.id   AF-A0A517QE39-F1
#
_cell.length_a   1.000
_cell.length_b   1.000
_cell.length_c   1.000
_cell.angle_alpha   90.00
_cell.angle_beta   90.00
_cell.angle_gamma   90.00
#
_symmetry.space_group_name_H-M   'P 1'
#
loop_
_entity.id
_entity.type
_entity.pdbx_description
1 polymer ?
#
loop_
_entity_poly.entity_id
_entity_poly.type
_entity_poly.pdbx_seq_one_letter_code
_entity_poly.pdbx_strand_id
1 'polypeptide(L)'
;MNGLILLLATTTMNEVNQKATVENQSNSFYDFFSVKLEWSGIDVHVGWLLVILLASLAMALKYVGPWIRKRKWSTNKVEIAFPNLFKMEICPDHETARVAYQAWVEIRTRKVGLRFDPDHDVIAEVYDSWYQLFQVLRDLTKTIGVRHLKECEETQKLVTVLIRVMNEGLRPHLTQWQAKYRRWWEAALKNSEYEEMTPQDIQRLYPQYGELVEDLKSLNSDFVEFAKALRALADGGEDQ
;
A
#
# COMPACT_ATOMS: atom_id res chain seq x y z
N MET A 1 -49.45 -51.61 -69.03
CA MET A 1 -49.05 -50.19 -68.88
C MET A 1 -49.09 -49.68 -67.43
N ASN A 2 -49.21 -50.54 -66.40
CA ASN A 2 -49.36 -50.09 -65.00
C ASN A 2 -48.12 -50.35 -64.10
N GLY A 3 -47.05 -50.97 -64.62
CA GLY A 3 -45.83 -51.25 -63.85
C GLY A 3 -44.81 -50.11 -63.83
N LEU A 4 -44.74 -49.29 -64.90
CA LEU A 4 -43.75 -48.20 -65.00
C LEU A 4 -44.13 -46.97 -64.17
N ILE A 5 -45.43 -46.72 -63.97
CA ILE A 5 -45.94 -45.56 -63.20
C ILE A 5 -45.68 -45.74 -61.70
N LEU A 6 -45.75 -46.98 -61.19
CA LEU A 6 -45.54 -47.27 -59.77
C LEU A 6 -44.05 -47.14 -59.36
N LEU A 7 -43.13 -47.39 -60.29
CA LEU A 7 -41.68 -47.31 -60.04
C LEU A 7 -41.17 -45.86 -60.09
N LEU A 8 -41.72 -45.02 -60.96
CA LEU A 8 -41.38 -43.58 -61.02
C LEU A 8 -41.91 -42.81 -59.80
N ALA A 9 -43.06 -43.21 -59.24
CA ALA A 9 -43.64 -42.56 -58.06
C ALA A 9 -42.87 -42.87 -56.76
N THR A 10 -42.27 -44.07 -56.64
CA THR A 10 -41.51 -44.45 -55.45
C THR A 10 -40.11 -43.84 -55.42
N THR A 11 -39.44 -43.68 -56.58
CA THR A 11 -38.13 -43.02 -56.66
C THR A 11 -38.21 -41.52 -56.33
N THR A 12 -39.24 -40.83 -56.85
CA THR A 12 -39.44 -39.39 -56.60
C THR A 12 -39.79 -39.06 -55.15
N MET A 13 -40.60 -39.90 -54.50
CA MET A 13 -40.91 -39.76 -53.06
C MET A 13 -39.71 -40.00 -52.15
N ASN A 14 -38.77 -40.87 -52.56
CA ASN A 14 -37.59 -41.17 -51.76
C ASN A 14 -36.55 -40.04 -51.84
N GLU A 15 -36.35 -39.43 -53.01
CA GLU A 15 -35.47 -38.27 -53.18
C GLU A 15 -35.98 -37.02 -52.44
N VAL A 16 -37.30 -36.80 -52.42
CA VAL A 16 -37.91 -35.68 -51.68
C VAL A 16 -37.74 -35.86 -50.16
N ASN A 17 -37.92 -37.08 -49.64
CA ASN A 17 -37.69 -37.36 -48.22
C ASN A 17 -36.21 -37.27 -47.83
N GLN A 18 -35.29 -37.72 -48.69
CA GLN A 18 -33.85 -37.58 -48.43
C GLN A 18 -33.41 -36.12 -48.41
N LYS A 19 -33.92 -35.27 -49.33
CA LYS A 19 -33.64 -33.82 -49.32
C LYS A 19 -34.19 -33.13 -48.08
N ALA A 20 -35.43 -33.44 -47.68
CA ALA A 20 -36.06 -32.85 -46.50
C ALA A 20 -35.36 -33.23 -45.18
N THR A 21 -34.80 -34.44 -45.09
CA THR A 21 -34.10 -34.90 -43.88
C THR A 21 -32.70 -34.30 -43.75
N VAL A 22 -32.01 -34.05 -44.87
CA VAL A 22 -30.68 -33.42 -44.89
C VAL A 22 -30.76 -31.92 -44.59
N GLU A 23 -31.81 -31.23 -45.08
CA GLU A 23 -32.00 -29.80 -44.85
C GLU A 23 -32.35 -29.48 -43.38
N ASN A 24 -32.99 -30.42 -42.67
CA ASN A 24 -33.36 -30.27 -41.26
C ASN A 24 -32.20 -30.56 -40.28
N GLN A 25 -31.15 -31.26 -40.72
CA GLN A 25 -29.99 -31.61 -39.88
C GLN A 25 -28.89 -30.53 -39.91
N SER A 26 -28.91 -29.66 -40.94
CA SER A 26 -27.94 -28.57 -41.16
C SER A 26 -28.15 -27.33 -40.27
N ASN A 27 -29.35 -27.14 -39.70
CA ASN A 27 -29.72 -25.87 -39.06
C ASN A 27 -29.55 -25.84 -37.53
N SER A 28 -29.18 -26.96 -36.90
CA SER A 28 -29.11 -27.05 -35.43
C SER A 28 -27.84 -26.43 -34.83
N PHE A 29 -26.77 -26.29 -35.62
CA PHE A 29 -25.44 -25.93 -35.09
C PHE A 29 -25.13 -24.42 -35.10
N TYR A 30 -25.87 -23.59 -35.85
CA TYR A 30 -25.52 -22.18 -36.12
C TYR A 30 -26.58 -21.12 -35.78
N ASP A 31 -27.63 -21.44 -35.02
CA ASP A 31 -28.55 -20.41 -34.47
C ASP A 31 -27.86 -19.64 -33.32
N PHE A 32 -26.91 -18.78 -33.70
CA PHE A 32 -26.03 -18.05 -32.80
C PHE A 32 -26.79 -16.98 -31.99
N PHE A 33 -27.73 -16.28 -32.63
CA PHE A 33 -28.64 -15.31 -32.03
C PHE A 33 -29.63 -14.85 -33.09
N SER A 34 -30.93 -15.00 -32.86
CA SER A 34 -31.95 -14.36 -33.71
C SER A 34 -32.94 -13.57 -32.87
N VAL A 35 -33.21 -12.33 -33.29
CA VAL A 35 -34.22 -11.46 -32.71
C VAL A 35 -35.26 -11.25 -33.79
N LYS A 36 -36.44 -11.82 -33.59
CA LYS A 36 -37.60 -11.53 -34.46
C LYS A 36 -38.46 -10.49 -33.75
N LEU A 37 -38.68 -9.37 -34.43
CA LEU A 37 -39.51 -8.29 -33.93
C LEU A 37 -40.89 -8.41 -34.61
N GLU A 38 -41.90 -8.84 -33.88
CA GLU A 38 -43.29 -8.80 -34.33
C GLU A 38 -44.07 -7.74 -33.54
N TRP A 39 -45.17 -7.26 -34.12
CA TRP A 39 -45.92 -6.11 -33.61
C TRP A 39 -46.54 -6.33 -32.21
N SER A 40 -46.51 -7.56 -31.70
CA SER A 40 -46.98 -7.95 -30.36
C SER A 40 -45.89 -8.47 -29.42
N GLY A 41 -44.60 -8.47 -29.78
CA GLY A 41 -43.56 -8.93 -28.85
C GLY A 41 -42.17 -9.14 -29.46
N ILE A 42 -41.19 -9.32 -28.56
CA ILE A 42 -39.81 -9.64 -28.90
C ILE A 42 -39.57 -11.10 -28.53
N ASP A 43 -39.46 -11.97 -29.54
CA ASP A 43 -39.00 -13.35 -29.32
C ASP A 43 -37.49 -13.40 -29.50
N VAL A 44 -36.81 -13.67 -28.38
CA VAL A 44 -35.35 -13.82 -28.33
C VAL A 44 -35.04 -15.31 -28.25
N HIS A 45 -34.39 -15.84 -29.28
CA HIS A 45 -33.84 -17.19 -29.24
C HIS A 45 -32.33 -17.10 -28.97
N VAL A 46 -31.95 -17.56 -27.77
CA VAL A 46 -30.57 -17.58 -27.33
C VAL A 46 -30.03 -19.00 -27.49
N GLY A 47 -29.02 -19.15 -28.35
CA GLY A 47 -28.31 -20.42 -28.48
C GLY A 47 -27.63 -20.81 -27.16
N TRP A 48 -27.72 -22.09 -26.82
CA TRP A 48 -27.11 -22.66 -25.60
C TRP A 48 -25.58 -22.42 -25.54
N LEU A 49 -24.90 -22.34 -26.67
CA LEU A 49 -23.48 -21.96 -26.76
C LEU A 49 -23.22 -20.55 -26.24
N LEU A 50 -24.10 -19.59 -26.50
CA LEU A 50 -23.97 -18.21 -26.01
C LEU A 50 -24.16 -18.15 -24.49
N VAL A 51 -25.07 -18.96 -23.94
CA VAL A 51 -25.25 -19.10 -22.49
C VAL A 51 -24.01 -19.69 -21.82
N ILE A 52 -23.43 -20.74 -22.39
CA ILE A 52 -22.19 -21.35 -21.86
C ILE A 52 -21.03 -20.36 -21.95
N LEU A 53 -20.92 -19.61 -23.05
CA LEU A 53 -19.87 -18.61 -23.23
C LEU A 53 -19.99 -17.49 -22.20
N LEU A 54 -21.18 -16.93 -21.98
CA LEU A 54 -21.42 -15.91 -20.96
C LEU A 54 -21.19 -16.45 -19.54
N ALA A 55 -21.61 -17.68 -19.24
CA ALA A 55 -21.35 -18.31 -17.96
C ALA A 55 -19.85 -18.53 -17.71
N SER A 56 -19.11 -18.99 -18.72
CA SER A 56 -17.65 -19.17 -18.65
C SER A 56 -16.92 -17.84 -18.47
N LEU A 57 -17.37 -16.77 -19.13
CA LEU A 57 -16.82 -15.43 -18.99
C LEU A 57 -17.10 -14.86 -17.60
N ALA A 58 -18.33 -15.00 -17.09
CA ALA A 58 -18.68 -14.58 -15.72
C ALA A 58 -17.87 -15.35 -14.66
N MET A 59 -17.66 -16.65 -14.89
CA MET A 59 -16.84 -17.51 -14.05
C MET A 59 -15.36 -17.08 -14.10
N ALA A 60 -14.82 -16.82 -15.29
CA ALA A 60 -13.47 -16.28 -15.44
C ALA A 60 -13.31 -14.93 -14.74
N LEU A 61 -14.26 -14.00 -14.89
CA LEU A 61 -14.21 -12.70 -14.20
C LEU A 61 -14.26 -12.85 -12.68
N LYS A 62 -15.09 -13.77 -12.17
CA LYS A 62 -15.24 -14.03 -10.72
C LYS A 62 -14.01 -14.70 -10.11
N TYR A 63 -13.38 -15.64 -10.81
CA TYR A 63 -12.29 -16.46 -10.26
C TYR A 63 -10.89 -15.99 -10.68
N VAL A 64 -10.72 -15.53 -11.92
CA VAL A 64 -9.43 -15.09 -12.48
C VAL A 64 -9.16 -13.61 -12.18
N GLY A 65 -10.20 -12.76 -12.16
CA GLY A 65 -10.05 -11.32 -11.87
C GLY A 65 -9.37 -11.01 -10.54
N PRO A 66 -9.82 -11.61 -9.42
CA PRO A 66 -9.15 -11.48 -8.12
C PRO A 66 -7.73 -12.07 -8.11
N TRP A 67 -7.48 -13.14 -8.89
CA TRP A 67 -6.18 -13.80 -8.97
C TRP A 67 -5.13 -12.93 -9.67
N ILE A 68 -5.50 -12.25 -10.76
CA ILE A 68 -4.62 -11.29 -11.46
C ILE A 68 -4.40 -10.03 -10.60
N ARG A 69 -5.43 -9.54 -9.89
CA ARG A 69 -5.31 -8.35 -9.01
C ARG A 69 -4.39 -8.56 -7.81
N LYS A 70 -4.31 -9.78 -7.28
CA LYS A 70 -3.45 -10.13 -6.14
C LYS A 70 -1.96 -10.27 -6.50
N ARG A 71 -1.59 -10.30 -7.80
CA ARG A 71 -0.22 -10.55 -8.27
C ARG A 71 0.69 -9.32 -8.37
N LYS A 72 0.23 -8.11 -8.01
CA LYS A 72 0.97 -6.86 -8.28
C LYS A 72 1.87 -6.33 -7.16
N TRP A 73 1.93 -6.96 -5.99
CA TRP A 73 2.94 -6.57 -4.98
C TRP A 73 4.23 -7.35 -5.21
N SER A 74 5.33 -6.62 -5.31
CA SER A 74 6.67 -7.18 -5.41
C SER A 74 6.94 -8.04 -4.17
N THR A 75 7.53 -9.22 -4.40
CA THR A 75 7.95 -10.13 -3.32
C THR A 75 9.32 -9.76 -2.76
N ASN A 76 9.89 -8.63 -3.19
CA ASN A 76 11.16 -8.15 -2.69
C ASN A 76 10.97 -7.68 -1.25
N LYS A 77 11.69 -8.35 -0.34
CA LYS A 77 11.72 -7.95 1.05
C LYS A 77 12.50 -6.65 1.16
N VAL A 78 11.93 -5.68 1.86
CA VAL A 78 12.61 -4.43 2.18
C VAL A 78 13.29 -4.59 3.54
N GLU A 79 14.58 -4.32 3.57
CA GLU A 79 15.33 -4.25 4.81
C GLU A 79 15.02 -2.93 5.51
N ILE A 80 14.38 -3.01 6.67
CA ILE A 80 14.20 -1.89 7.57
C ILE A 80 15.17 -2.04 8.73
N ALA A 81 16.13 -1.11 8.77
CA ALA A 81 17.08 -0.99 9.84
C ALA A 81 16.96 0.38 10.52
N PHE A 82 17.21 0.38 11.82
CA PHE A 82 17.53 1.60 12.56
C PHE A 82 18.96 1.42 13.09
N PRO A 83 19.92 2.27 12.70
CA PRO A 83 21.33 2.07 13.03
C PRO A 83 21.54 1.78 14.51
N ASN A 84 22.42 0.80 14.78
CA ASN A 84 22.78 0.35 16.14
C ASN A 84 21.62 -0.16 17.03
N LEU A 85 20.37 -0.24 16.53
CA LEU A 85 19.23 -0.77 17.29
C LEU A 85 18.72 -2.11 16.76
N PHE A 86 18.39 -2.18 15.47
CA PHE A 86 17.85 -3.40 14.86
C PHE A 86 17.89 -3.38 13.33
N LYS A 87 17.69 -4.57 12.77
CA LYS A 87 17.51 -4.83 11.34
C LYS A 87 16.43 -5.91 11.17
N MET A 88 15.44 -5.66 10.33
CA MET A 88 14.34 -6.59 10.04
C MET A 88 13.96 -6.52 8.56
N GLU A 89 13.56 -7.65 7.99
CA GLU A 89 13.01 -7.71 6.65
C GLU A 89 11.49 -7.66 6.70
N ILE A 90 10.88 -6.78 5.90
CA ILE A 90 9.42 -6.65 5.78
C ILE A 90 9.02 -6.79 4.31
N CYS A 91 8.03 -7.63 4.04
CA CYS A 91 7.46 -7.77 2.70
C CYS A 91 6.40 -6.67 2.48
N PRO A 92 6.48 -5.92 1.38
CA PRO A 92 5.47 -4.91 1.04
C PRO A 92 4.11 -5.54 0.74
N ASP A 93 3.08 -5.02 1.40
CA ASP A 93 1.66 -5.23 1.11
C ASP A 93 0.92 -3.88 1.15
N HIS A 94 -0.40 -3.88 0.95
CA HIS A 94 -1.17 -2.64 0.93
C HIS A 94 -1.12 -1.87 2.27
N GLU A 95 -1.17 -2.58 3.39
CA GLU A 95 -1.26 -1.95 4.71
C GLU A 95 0.10 -1.49 5.23
N THR A 96 1.15 -2.32 5.06
CA THR A 96 2.53 -1.94 5.32
C THR A 96 2.95 -0.75 4.47
N ALA A 97 2.63 -0.72 3.17
CA ALA A 97 2.93 0.42 2.31
C ALA A 97 2.21 1.69 2.77
N ARG A 98 0.91 1.59 3.12
CA ARG A 98 0.13 2.71 3.66
C ARG A 98 0.73 3.27 4.94
N VAL A 99 1.03 2.41 5.91
CA VAL A 99 1.60 2.80 7.21
C VAL A 99 3.02 3.35 7.03
N ALA A 100 3.84 2.73 6.20
CA ALA A 100 5.19 3.19 5.91
C ALA A 100 5.19 4.57 5.25
N TYR A 101 4.30 4.80 4.29
CA TYR A 101 4.13 6.11 3.66
C TYR A 101 3.73 7.19 4.66
N GLN A 102 2.74 6.90 5.52
CA GLN A 102 2.30 7.84 6.55
C GLN A 102 3.41 8.19 7.54
N ALA A 103 4.16 7.19 8.02
CA ALA A 103 5.31 7.40 8.90
C ALA A 103 6.43 8.19 8.19
N TRP A 104 6.71 7.87 6.92
CA TRP A 104 7.71 8.56 6.12
C TRP A 104 7.39 10.05 5.95
N VAL A 105 6.14 10.39 5.62
CA VAL A 105 5.69 11.79 5.51
C VAL A 105 5.99 12.53 6.80
N GLU A 106 5.53 12.00 7.94
CA GLU A 106 5.71 12.64 9.24
C GLU A 106 7.18 12.83 9.63
N ILE A 107 8.05 11.86 9.31
CA ILE A 107 9.48 11.99 9.59
C ILE A 107 10.12 13.04 8.69
N ARG A 108 9.86 12.99 7.37
CA ARG A 108 10.52 13.86 6.39
C ARG A 108 10.06 15.31 6.40
N THR A 109 8.86 15.60 6.91
CA THR A 109 8.34 16.97 7.00
C THR A 109 8.65 17.64 8.35
N ARG A 110 9.33 16.96 9.27
CA ARG A 110 9.67 17.46 10.61
C ARG A 110 11.17 17.65 10.77
N LYS A 111 11.58 18.38 11.82
CA LYS A 111 13.01 18.63 12.12
C LYS A 111 13.81 17.34 12.35
N VAL A 112 13.16 16.25 12.75
CA VAL A 112 13.79 14.93 12.92
C VAL A 112 14.31 14.31 11.60
N GLY A 113 13.73 14.68 10.45
CA GLY A 113 14.14 14.20 9.13
C GLY A 113 15.06 15.16 8.38
N LEU A 114 15.49 16.26 9.01
CA LEU A 114 16.37 17.29 8.45
C LEU A 114 17.65 17.37 9.26
N ARG A 115 18.80 17.52 8.59
CA ARG A 115 20.09 17.68 9.28
C ARG A 115 20.04 18.89 10.21
N PHE A 116 20.38 18.68 11.48
CA PHE A 116 20.47 19.77 12.45
C PHE A 116 21.54 20.77 12.03
N ASP A 117 21.12 22.03 11.91
CA ASP A 117 21.96 23.15 11.55
C ASP A 117 22.23 24.03 12.79
N PRO A 118 23.44 23.99 13.38
CA PRO A 118 23.76 24.76 14.59
C PRO A 118 23.59 26.28 14.43
N ASP A 119 23.61 26.79 13.21
CA ASP A 119 23.57 28.22 12.92
C ASP A 119 22.15 28.74 12.72
N HIS A 120 21.20 27.85 12.42
CA HIS A 120 19.81 28.22 12.14
C HIS A 120 18.80 27.54 13.07
N ASP A 121 19.10 26.36 13.61
CA ASP A 121 18.19 25.61 14.47
C ASP A 121 18.32 25.95 15.96
N VAL A 122 17.16 26.09 16.60
CA VAL A 122 17.03 26.21 18.06
C VAL A 122 16.66 24.84 18.64
N ILE A 123 17.48 24.31 19.55
CA ILE A 123 17.32 22.96 20.14
C ILE A 123 15.96 22.81 20.84
N ALA A 124 15.47 23.87 21.51
CA ALA A 124 14.16 23.83 22.18
C ALA A 124 13.01 23.53 21.20
N GLU A 125 13.03 24.16 20.03
CA GLU A 125 12.04 23.93 18.96
C GLU A 125 12.21 22.56 18.29
N VAL A 126 13.46 22.10 18.14
CA VAL A 126 13.75 20.74 17.66
C VAL A 126 13.10 19.73 18.60
N TYR A 127 13.24 19.90 19.91
CA TYR A 127 12.62 19.04 20.90
C TYR A 127 11.10 19.10 20.94
N ASP A 128 10.48 20.24 20.66
CA ASP A 128 9.03 20.32 20.45
C ASP A 128 8.60 19.49 19.23
N SER A 129 9.31 19.64 18.11
CA SER A 129 9.05 18.88 16.88
C SER A 129 9.22 17.37 17.07
N TRP A 130 10.27 16.94 17.79
CA TRP A 130 10.57 15.54 18.07
C TRP A 130 9.57 14.91 19.04
N TYR A 131 9.15 15.65 20.07
CA TYR A 131 8.10 15.16 20.98
C TYR A 131 6.77 14.98 20.26
N GLN A 132 6.41 15.90 19.35
CA GLN A 132 5.22 15.75 18.51
C GLN A 132 5.31 14.53 17.58
N LEU A 133 6.49 14.24 16.98
CA LEU A 133 6.68 13.03 16.18
C LEU A 133 6.34 11.77 16.99
N PHE A 134 6.81 11.68 18.24
CA PHE A 134 6.51 10.56 19.12
C PHE A 134 5.00 10.35 19.25
N GLN A 135 4.23 11.43 19.43
CA GLN A 135 2.78 11.36 19.55
C GLN A 135 2.13 10.89 18.25
N VAL A 136 2.51 11.47 17.11
CA VAL A 136 1.92 11.13 15.82
C VAL A 136 2.24 9.69 15.40
N LEU A 137 3.48 9.23 15.56
CA LEU A 137 3.83 7.83 15.27
C LEU A 137 3.09 6.87 16.21
N ARG A 138 2.95 7.21 17.50
CA ARG A 138 2.15 6.43 18.43
C ARG A 138 0.69 6.38 17.99
N ASP A 139 0.10 7.49 17.56
CA ASP A 139 -1.28 7.50 17.09
C ASP A 139 -1.46 6.73 15.80
N LEU A 140 -0.51 6.81 14.86
CA LEU A 140 -0.46 5.99 13.66
C LEU A 140 -0.51 4.50 14.01
N THR A 141 0.30 4.03 14.98
CA THR A 141 0.27 2.62 15.39
C THR A 141 -1.08 2.18 15.98
N LYS A 142 -1.83 3.09 16.62
CA LYS A 142 -3.17 2.79 17.16
C LYS A 142 -4.24 2.66 16.07
N THR A 143 -4.03 3.26 14.90
CA THR A 143 -5.00 3.16 13.78
C THR A 143 -5.12 1.75 13.23
N ILE A 144 -4.13 0.89 13.51
CA ILE A 144 -4.08 -0.47 13.00
C ILE A 144 -4.87 -1.38 13.96
N GLY A 145 -5.97 -1.94 13.44
CA GLY A 145 -6.86 -2.78 14.23
C GLY A 145 -6.18 -4.08 14.71
N VAL A 146 -6.49 -4.50 15.94
CA VAL A 146 -5.95 -5.72 16.57
C VAL A 146 -6.18 -6.98 15.71
N ARG A 147 -7.31 -7.06 15.01
CA ARG A 147 -7.60 -8.18 14.10
C ARG A 147 -6.57 -8.25 12.97
N HIS A 148 -6.25 -7.12 12.36
CA HIS A 148 -5.29 -7.04 11.26
C HIS A 148 -3.87 -7.41 11.72
N LEU A 149 -3.48 -7.01 12.94
CA LEU A 149 -2.20 -7.42 13.53
C LEU A 149 -2.08 -8.94 13.76
N LYS A 150 -3.19 -9.64 13.97
CA LYS A 150 -3.20 -11.10 14.12
C LYS A 150 -3.17 -11.84 12.77
N GLU A 151 -3.68 -11.20 11.72
CA GLU A 151 -3.82 -11.79 10.39
C GLU A 151 -2.63 -11.48 9.47
N CYS A 152 -1.94 -10.36 9.67
CA CYS A 152 -0.77 -9.96 8.88
C CYS A 152 0.49 -9.80 9.74
N GLU A 153 1.40 -10.75 9.63
CA GLU A 153 2.71 -10.75 10.30
C GLU A 153 3.57 -9.54 9.88
N GLU A 154 3.52 -9.15 8.61
CA GLU A 154 4.34 -8.06 8.06
C GLU A 154 3.91 -6.69 8.63
N THR A 155 2.60 -6.46 8.73
CA THR A 155 2.09 -5.27 9.43
C THR A 155 2.47 -5.28 10.91
N GLN A 156 2.44 -6.44 11.56
CA GLN A 156 2.88 -6.56 12.96
C GLN A 156 4.37 -6.24 13.12
N LYS A 157 5.23 -6.70 12.20
CA LYS A 157 6.66 -6.34 12.16
C LYS A 157 6.85 -4.84 12.02
N LEU A 158 6.15 -4.19 11.08
CA LEU A 158 6.25 -2.73 10.89
C LEU A 158 5.80 -1.95 12.12
N VAL A 159 4.70 -2.36 12.77
CA VAL A 159 4.27 -1.72 14.03
C VAL A 159 5.31 -1.90 15.13
N THR A 160 5.89 -3.09 15.23
CA THR A 160 6.96 -3.37 16.19
C THR A 160 8.17 -2.49 15.93
N VAL A 161 8.60 -2.36 14.68
CA VAL A 161 9.65 -1.41 14.24
C VAL A 161 9.34 0.01 14.73
N LEU A 162 8.16 0.55 14.43
CA LEU A 162 7.79 1.91 14.80
C LEU A 162 7.81 2.12 16.33
N ILE A 163 7.29 1.15 17.09
CA ILE A 163 7.31 1.18 18.56
C ILE A 163 8.75 1.15 19.09
N ARG A 164 9.62 0.32 18.50
CA ARG A 164 11.04 0.23 18.89
C ARG A 164 11.79 1.52 18.58
N VAL A 165 11.63 2.10 17.39
CA VAL A 165 12.24 3.40 17.05
C VAL A 165 11.83 4.49 18.05
N MET A 166 10.54 4.54 18.42
CA MET A 166 10.06 5.50 19.42
C MET A 166 10.65 5.26 20.81
N ASN A 167 10.71 4.01 21.28
CA ASN A 167 11.08 3.70 22.66
C ASN A 167 12.58 3.47 22.90
N GLU A 168 13.29 2.97 21.91
CA GLU A 168 14.72 2.62 21.96
C GLU A 168 15.59 3.65 21.23
N GLY A 169 15.05 4.41 20.26
CA GLY A 169 15.77 5.49 19.59
C GLY A 169 15.43 6.87 20.16
N LEU A 170 14.20 7.32 19.95
CA LEU A 170 13.81 8.70 20.27
C LEU A 170 13.70 8.98 21.78
N ARG A 171 13.09 8.06 22.54
CA ARG A 171 12.85 8.24 23.98
C ARG A 171 14.14 8.37 24.81
N PRO A 172 15.20 7.54 24.62
CA PRO A 172 16.43 7.69 25.38
C PRO A 172 17.05 9.08 25.24
N HIS A 173 17.15 9.60 24.01
CA HIS A 173 17.65 10.96 23.75
C HIS A 173 16.81 12.03 24.46
N LEU A 174 15.49 12.02 24.26
CA LEU A 174 14.60 12.99 24.90
C LEU A 174 14.68 12.91 26.43
N THR A 175 14.77 11.71 26.99
CA THR A 175 14.86 11.52 28.45
C THR A 175 16.20 12.00 28.99
N GLN A 176 17.29 11.79 28.25
CA GLN A 176 18.63 12.20 28.66
C GLN A 176 18.82 13.72 28.65
N TRP A 177 18.31 14.39 27.62
CA TRP A 177 18.64 15.78 27.33
C TRP A 177 17.49 16.76 27.52
N GLN A 178 16.27 16.44 27.06
CA GLN A 178 15.19 17.41 26.89
C GLN A 178 14.87 18.16 28.18
N ALA A 179 14.69 17.46 29.30
CA ALA A 179 14.31 18.09 30.56
C ALA A 179 15.43 18.98 31.13
N LYS A 180 16.69 18.52 31.06
CA LYS A 180 17.86 19.27 31.55
C LYS A 180 18.08 20.53 30.71
N TYR A 181 18.02 20.37 29.40
CA TYR A 181 18.19 21.46 28.45
C TYR A 181 17.08 22.51 28.60
N ARG A 182 15.79 22.11 28.64
CA ARG A 182 14.68 23.05 28.80
C ARG A 182 14.79 23.88 30.08
N ARG A 183 15.08 23.24 31.21
CA ARG A 183 15.26 23.94 32.48
C ARG A 183 16.37 24.98 32.41
N TRP A 184 17.49 24.63 31.80
CA TRP A 184 18.60 25.56 31.63
C TRP A 184 18.26 26.67 30.63
N TRP A 185 17.64 26.33 29.51
CA TRP A 185 17.24 27.24 28.44
C TRP A 185 16.28 28.32 28.94
N GLU A 186 15.25 27.93 29.69
CA GLU A 186 14.29 28.87 30.29
C GLU A 186 14.93 29.82 31.32
N ALA A 187 16.00 29.39 31.98
CA ALA A 187 16.77 30.24 32.88
C ALA A 187 17.70 31.18 32.09
N ALA A 188 18.34 30.68 31.04
CA ALA A 188 19.20 31.46 30.16
C ALA A 188 18.43 32.59 29.46
N LEU A 189 17.22 32.32 28.94
CA LEU A 189 16.37 33.32 28.29
C LEU A 189 15.92 34.47 29.23
N LYS A 190 16.02 34.30 30.55
CA LYS A 190 15.68 35.32 31.55
C LYS A 190 16.90 36.08 32.06
N ASN A 191 18.11 35.67 31.65
CA ASN A 191 19.33 36.34 32.06
C ASN A 191 19.49 37.63 31.25
N SER A 192 19.52 38.78 31.93
CA SER A 192 19.75 40.10 31.33
C SER A 192 21.09 40.20 30.60
N GLU A 193 22.09 39.39 30.96
CA GLU A 193 23.37 39.35 30.25
C GLU A 193 23.25 38.83 28.81
N TYR A 194 22.16 38.13 28.49
CA TYR A 194 21.96 37.48 27.18
C TYR A 194 20.89 38.19 26.33
N GLU A 195 20.40 39.35 26.75
CA GLU A 195 19.26 40.03 26.11
C GLU A 195 19.51 40.39 24.63
N GLU A 196 20.76 40.72 24.28
CA GLU A 196 21.18 41.06 22.91
C GLU A 196 21.67 39.85 22.10
N MET A 197 21.72 38.65 22.71
CA MET A 197 22.21 37.43 22.04
C MET A 197 21.10 36.76 21.25
N THR A 198 21.45 36.17 20.11
CA THR A 198 20.49 35.34 19.36
C THR A 198 20.20 34.04 20.13
N PRO A 199 19.03 33.40 19.92
CA PRO A 199 18.75 32.10 20.52
C PRO A 199 19.84 31.05 20.22
N GLN A 200 20.43 31.10 19.02
CA GLN A 200 21.50 30.22 18.58
C GLN A 200 22.80 30.47 19.35
N ASP A 201 23.12 31.73 19.67
CA ASP A 201 24.27 32.05 20.51
C ASP A 201 24.04 31.65 21.96
N ILE A 202 22.85 31.89 22.49
CA ILE A 202 22.49 31.50 23.85
C ILE A 202 22.62 29.99 24.00
N GLN A 203 22.05 29.17 23.10
CA GLN A 203 22.06 27.70 23.28
C GLN A 203 23.47 27.11 23.29
N ARG A 204 24.44 27.73 22.61
CA ARG A 204 25.85 27.32 22.59
C ARG A 204 26.53 27.48 23.96
N LEU A 205 25.97 28.30 24.85
CA LEU A 205 26.43 28.45 26.23
C LEU A 205 26.00 27.30 27.14
N TYR A 206 25.21 26.34 26.66
CA TYR A 206 24.82 25.19 27.46
C TYR A 206 26.06 24.39 27.87
N PRO A 207 26.26 24.07 29.17
CA PRO A 207 27.50 23.43 29.62
C PRO A 207 27.83 22.10 28.91
N GLN A 208 26.82 21.37 28.44
CA GLN A 208 26.98 20.11 27.71
C GLN A 208 26.56 20.24 26.24
N TYR A 209 26.68 21.43 25.63
CA TYR A 209 26.25 21.68 24.26
C TYR A 209 26.87 20.71 23.25
N GLY A 210 28.17 20.45 23.35
CA GLY A 210 28.89 19.53 22.44
C GLY A 210 28.31 18.12 22.45
N GLU A 211 28.21 17.51 23.63
CA GLU A 211 27.66 16.16 23.82
C GLU A 211 26.19 16.07 23.36
N LEU A 212 25.39 17.09 23.68
CA LEU A 212 23.99 17.16 23.28
C LEU A 212 23.85 17.20 21.75
N VAL A 213 24.59 18.10 21.08
CA VAL A 213 24.49 18.29 19.63
C VAL A 213 25.03 17.09 18.88
N GLU A 214 26.08 16.43 19.38
CA GLU A 214 26.60 15.19 18.81
C GLU A 214 25.53 14.08 18.82
N ASP A 215 24.92 13.82 19.97
CA ASP A 215 23.87 12.82 20.11
C ASP A 215 22.61 13.17 19.28
N LEU A 216 22.24 14.46 19.24
CA LEU A 216 21.14 14.96 18.43
C LEU A 216 21.39 14.72 16.94
N LYS A 217 22.59 15.03 16.43
CA LYS A 217 22.98 14.80 15.03
C LYS A 217 23.04 13.31 14.71
N SER A 218 23.54 12.48 15.63
CA SER A 218 23.56 11.03 15.47
C SER A 218 22.14 10.50 15.27
N LEU A 219 21.23 10.78 16.21
CA LEU A 219 19.85 10.30 16.15
C LEU A 219 19.11 10.83 14.92
N ASN A 220 19.34 12.08 14.55
CA ASN A 220 18.79 12.66 13.33
C ASN A 220 19.24 11.92 12.07
N SER A 221 20.52 11.54 11.98
CA SER A 221 21.04 10.77 10.85
C SER A 221 20.38 9.39 10.76
N ASP A 222 20.12 8.75 11.91
CA ASP A 222 19.43 7.47 11.98
C ASP A 222 17.99 7.57 11.45
N PHE A 223 17.27 8.65 11.80
CA PHE A 223 15.92 8.91 11.28
C PHE A 223 15.90 9.21 9.78
N VAL A 224 16.94 9.84 9.24
CA VAL A 224 17.06 10.07 7.79
C VAL A 224 17.20 8.75 7.04
N GLU A 225 18.03 7.82 7.52
CA GLU A 225 18.16 6.49 6.91
C GLU A 225 16.89 5.65 7.10
N PHE A 226 16.30 5.68 8.30
CA PHE A 226 15.04 5.00 8.58
C PHE A 226 13.91 5.48 7.65
N ALA A 227 13.84 6.78 7.37
CA ALA A 227 12.88 7.33 6.42
C ALA A 227 13.09 6.79 5.00
N LYS A 228 14.33 6.60 4.54
CA LYS A 228 14.57 6.00 3.22
C LYS A 228 14.05 4.56 3.16
N ALA A 229 14.27 3.77 4.22
CA ALA A 229 13.76 2.40 4.30
C ALA A 229 12.22 2.36 4.30
N LEU A 230 11.56 3.27 5.03
CA LEU A 230 10.10 3.41 4.99
C LEU A 230 9.60 3.81 3.61
N ARG A 231 10.34 4.66 2.88
CA ARG A 231 9.99 5.05 1.52
C ARG A 231 10.06 3.86 0.56
N ALA A 232 11.13 3.07 0.64
CA ALA A 232 11.28 1.86 -0.16
C ALA A 232 10.15 0.85 0.12
N LEU A 233 9.77 0.67 1.39
CA LEU A 233 8.62 -0.16 1.76
C LEU A 233 7.30 0.39 1.21
N ALA A 234 7.09 1.72 1.27
CA ALA A 234 5.91 2.38 0.72
C ALA A 234 5.79 2.24 -0.81
N ASP A 235 6.91 2.27 -1.52
CA ASP A 235 6.98 2.13 -2.97
C ASP A 235 6.92 0.66 -3.44
N GLY A 236 6.76 -0.30 -2.53
CA GLY A 236 6.59 -1.72 -2.87
C GLY A 236 7.89 -2.52 -3.00
N GLY A 237 8.99 -2.03 -2.42
CA GLY A 237 10.31 -2.68 -2.50
C GLY A 237 10.96 -2.57 -3.87
N GLU A 238 10.61 -1.52 -4.63
CA GLU A 238 11.36 -1.09 -5.80
C GLU A 238 12.52 -0.20 -5.34
N ASP A 239 13.76 -0.58 -5.68
CA ASP A 239 14.93 0.27 -5.48
C ASP A 239 14.81 1.47 -6.44
N GLN A 240 14.79 2.70 -5.90
CA GLN A 240 14.93 3.95 -6.68
C GLN A 240 16.39 4.38 -6.78
#